data_AF-K1TED8-F1
#
_entry.id   AF-K1TED8-F1
#
_cell.length_a   1.000
_cell.length_b   1.000
_cell.length_c   1.000
_cell.angle_alpha   90.00
_cell.angle_beta   90.00
_cell.angle_gamma   90.00
#
_symmetry.space_group_name_H-M   'P 1'
#
loop_
_entity.id
_entity.type
_entity.pdbx_description
1 polymer ?
#
loop_
_entity_poly.entity_id
_entity_poly.type
_entity_poly.pdbx_seq_one_letter_code
_entity_poly.pdbx_strand_id
1 'polypeptide(L)'
;MGYQFSDNVFVRYRGQISRKSPGLSDMGNVRQLIDSLQVRSGNPELKIFTVYKNELEADFRKGLFSGNFHLSYQYQHRPIMEETIRDKNNSFVRTNANQLSWQKLNPELELKLGPLKDILTFSFSTGINYYDSRGLDYHHTYT
;
A
#
# COMPACT_ATOMS: atom_id res chain seq x y z
N MET A 1 -11.52 -16.25 -3.50
CA MET A 1 -12.87 -16.84 -3.44
C MET A 1 -13.85 -15.87 -4.08
N GLY A 2 -14.77 -16.35 -4.92
CA GLY A 2 -15.84 -15.54 -5.49
C GLY A 2 -17.18 -16.20 -5.24
N TYR A 3 -18.22 -15.39 -5.02
CA TYR A 3 -19.57 -15.87 -4.79
C TYR A 3 -20.58 -14.99 -5.52
N GLN A 4 -21.48 -15.62 -6.25
CA GLN A 4 -22.60 -14.98 -6.91
C GLN A 4 -23.82 -15.05 -5.98
N PHE A 5 -24.21 -13.94 -5.36
CA PHE A 5 -25.35 -13.93 -4.44
C PHE A 5 -26.70 -13.94 -5.18
N SER A 6 -26.74 -13.33 -6.37
CA SER A 6 -27.88 -13.32 -7.29
C SER A 6 -27.37 -13.05 -8.70
N ASP A 7 -28.23 -13.14 -9.72
CA ASP A 7 -27.86 -12.82 -11.11
C ASP A 7 -27.32 -11.37 -11.29
N ASN A 8 -27.58 -10.50 -10.31
CA ASN A 8 -27.21 -9.09 -10.34
C ASN A 8 -26.07 -8.73 -9.40
N VAL A 9 -25.62 -9.63 -8.51
CA VAL A 9 -24.64 -9.33 -7.46
C VAL A 9 -23.55 -10.40 -7.43
N PHE A 10 -22.31 -9.96 -7.63
CA PHE A 10 -21.11 -10.76 -7.50
C PHE A 10 -20.18 -10.17 -6.46
N VAL A 11 -19.59 -11.01 -5.62
CA VAL A 11 -18.56 -10.58 -4.66
C VAL A 11 -17.35 -11.48 -4.77
N ARG A 12 -16.17 -10.88 -4.78
CA ARG A 12 -14.90 -11.56 -4.86
C ARG A 12 -13.96 -11.05 -3.80
N TYR A 13 -13.38 -11.98 -3.06
CA TYR A 13 -12.31 -11.72 -2.11
C TYR A 13 -11.03 -12.44 -2.53
N ARG A 14 -9.91 -11.73 -2.51
CA ARG A 14 -8.57 -12.26 -2.79
C ARG A 14 -7.64 -11.90 -1.65
N GLY A 15 -7.06 -12.90 -1.02
CA GLY A 15 -5.96 -12.75 -0.08
C GLY A 15 -4.66 -13.21 -0.74
N GLN A 16 -3.60 -12.43 -0.62
CA GLN A 16 -2.26 -12.78 -1.06
C GLN A 16 -1.27 -12.52 0.06
N ILE A 17 -0.39 -13.50 0.30
CA ILE A 17 0.75 -13.36 1.20
C ILE A 17 2.00 -13.44 0.34
N SER A 18 2.91 -12.48 0.52
CA SER A 18 4.20 -12.48 -0.17
C SER A 18 5.31 -12.12 0.79
N ARG A 19 6.51 -12.65 0.55
CA ARG A 19 7.72 -12.30 1.29
C ARG A 19 8.59 -11.42 0.40
N LYS A 20 9.11 -10.34 0.97
CA LYS A 20 10.03 -9.43 0.28
C LYS A 20 11.41 -9.50 0.92
N SER A 21 12.40 -9.85 0.11
CA SER A 21 13.81 -9.81 0.49
C SER A 21 14.35 -8.38 0.37
N PRO A 22 15.31 -7.98 1.23
CA PRO A 22 16.00 -6.72 1.09
C PRO A 22 16.71 -6.60 -0.27
N GLY A 23 16.83 -5.38 -0.79
CA GLY A 23 17.67 -5.12 -1.96
C GLY A 23 19.15 -5.20 -1.60
N LEU A 24 19.98 -5.75 -2.50
CA LEU A 24 21.43 -5.80 -2.30
C LEU A 24 22.04 -4.40 -2.09
N SER A 25 21.49 -3.38 -2.75
CA SER A 25 21.88 -1.97 -2.57
C SER A 25 21.63 -1.46 -1.16
N ASP A 26 20.60 -1.96 -0.49
CA ASP A 26 20.22 -1.53 0.87
C ASP A 26 20.99 -2.31 1.93
N MET A 27 21.49 -3.52 1.60
CA MET A 27 22.28 -4.36 2.50
C MET A 27 23.77 -4.05 2.49
N GLY A 28 24.28 -3.38 1.46
CA GLY A 28 25.69 -3.06 1.36
C GLY A 28 26.15 -2.21 2.54
N ASN A 29 27.18 -2.63 3.26
CA ASN A 29 27.80 -1.84 4.34
C ASN A 29 28.67 -0.71 3.78
N VAL A 30 28.12 0.05 2.82
CA VAL A 30 28.78 1.17 2.18
C VAL A 30 28.22 2.45 2.80
N ARG A 31 29.10 3.24 3.41
CA ARG A 31 28.79 4.59 3.86
C ARG A 31 29.24 5.56 2.78
N GLN A 32 28.30 6.37 2.27
CA GLN A 32 28.55 7.40 1.29
C GLN A 32 28.26 8.76 1.93
N LEU A 33 29.26 9.64 1.93
CA LEU A 33 29.05 11.05 2.26
C LEU A 33 28.28 11.69 1.12
N ILE A 34 27.11 12.24 1.44
CA ILE A 34 26.30 13.02 0.49
C ILE A 34 26.72 14.48 0.57
N ASP A 35 26.86 15.00 1.78
CA ASP A 35 27.40 16.33 2.07
C ASP A 35 28.12 16.34 3.44
N SER A 36 28.53 17.52 3.92
CA SER A 36 29.26 17.66 5.19
C SER A 36 28.45 17.24 6.43
N LEU A 37 27.13 17.15 6.32
CA LEU A 37 26.21 16.83 7.40
C LEU A 37 25.42 15.55 7.15
N GLN A 38 25.40 15.00 5.93
CA GLN A 38 24.57 13.87 5.55
C GLN A 38 25.40 12.68 5.05
N VAL A 39 25.10 11.53 5.61
CA VAL A 39 25.71 10.25 5.24
C VAL A 39 24.59 9.28 4.88
N ARG A 40 24.72 8.60 3.74
CA ARG A 40 23.87 7.45 3.42
C ARG A 40 24.61 6.17 3.79
N SER A 41 23.95 5.28 4.51
CA SER A 41 24.50 3.97 4.87
C SER A 41 23.50 2.88 4.52
N GLY A 42 23.97 1.81 3.89
CA GLY A 42 23.19 0.57 3.89
C GLY A 42 23.22 -0.10 5.27
N ASN A 43 22.40 -1.12 5.42
CA ASN A 43 22.18 -1.86 6.66
C ASN A 43 22.25 -3.38 6.36
N PRO A 44 23.33 -4.07 6.72
CA PRO A 44 23.46 -5.51 6.49
C PRO A 44 22.52 -6.36 7.34
N GLU A 45 21.93 -5.79 8.41
CA GLU A 45 21.01 -6.49 9.33
C GLU A 45 19.56 -6.56 8.83
N LEU A 46 19.29 -6.09 7.60
CA LEU A 46 17.95 -6.11 7.02
C LEU A 46 17.40 -7.54 6.88
N LYS A 47 16.19 -7.73 7.39
CA LYS A 47 15.49 -9.02 7.39
C LYS A 47 14.38 -9.03 6.36
N ILE A 48 14.11 -10.22 5.83
CA ILE A 48 12.94 -10.51 5.00
C ILE A 48 11.68 -10.15 5.78
N PHE A 49 10.72 -9.50 5.11
CA PHE A 49 9.45 -9.13 5.70
C PHE A 49 8.28 -9.69 4.90
N THR A 50 7.09 -9.71 5.51
CA THR A 50 5.89 -10.28 4.91
C THR A 50 4.88 -9.19 4.59
N VAL A 51 4.29 -9.28 3.41
CA VAL A 51 3.21 -8.42 2.94
C VAL A 51 1.95 -9.25 2.82
N TYR A 52 0.90 -8.78 3.46
CA TYR A 52 -0.46 -9.30 3.38
C TYR A 52 -1.28 -8.32 2.55
N LYS A 53 -1.82 -8.79 1.42
CA LYS A 53 -2.70 -8.00 0.56
C LYS A 53 -4.07 -8.65 0.54
N ASN A 54 -5.09 -7.86 0.78
CA ASN A 54 -6.49 -8.26 0.78
C ASN A 54 -7.24 -7.36 -0.19
N GLU A 55 -7.95 -7.97 -1.12
CA GLU A 55 -8.79 -7.25 -2.08
C GLU A 55 -10.21 -7.81 -1.95
N LEU A 56 -11.16 -6.91 -1.71
CA LEU A 56 -12.58 -7.18 -1.76
C LEU A 56 -13.16 -6.39 -2.94
N GLU A 57 -13.98 -7.06 -3.74
CA GLU A 57 -14.59 -6.51 -4.93
C GLU A 57 -16.06 -6.93 -4.91
N ALA A 58 -16.95 -5.97 -5.10
CA ALA A 58 -18.38 -6.21 -5.17
C ALA A 58 -18.94 -5.52 -6.40
N ASP A 59 -19.51 -6.31 -7.30
CA ASP A 59 -20.13 -5.86 -8.53
C ASP A 59 -21.64 -6.01 -8.42
N PHE A 60 -22.35 -4.95 -8.78
CA PHE A 60 -23.78 -4.94 -8.92
C PHE A 60 -24.17 -4.50 -10.33
N ARG A 61 -25.10 -5.21 -10.96
CA ARG A 61 -25.67 -4.80 -12.24
C ARG A 61 -27.13 -5.20 -12.33
N LYS A 62 -28.01 -4.21 -12.48
CA LYS A 62 -29.45 -4.42 -12.69
C LYS A 62 -30.01 -3.39 -13.67
N GLY A 63 -30.46 -3.88 -14.84
CA GLY A 63 -30.97 -3.02 -15.90
C GLY A 63 -29.92 -2.02 -16.37
N LEU A 64 -30.27 -0.73 -16.33
CA LEU A 64 -29.40 0.38 -16.74
C LEU A 64 -28.41 0.81 -15.65
N PHE A 65 -28.51 0.27 -14.44
CA PHE A 65 -27.65 0.65 -13.34
C PHE A 65 -26.58 -0.41 -13.10
N SER A 66 -25.35 0.03 -12.90
CA SER A 66 -24.27 -0.82 -12.39
C SER A 66 -23.41 -0.07 -11.39
N GLY A 67 -22.81 -0.81 -10.47
CA GLY A 67 -21.87 -0.29 -9.51
C GLY A 67 -20.76 -1.31 -9.25
N ASN A 68 -19.56 -0.81 -9.04
CA ASN A 68 -18.42 -1.59 -8.59
C ASN A 68 -17.89 -0.93 -7.32
N PHE A 69 -17.66 -1.74 -6.29
CA PHE A 69 -16.94 -1.34 -5.10
C PHE A 69 -15.68 -2.17 -5.00
N HIS A 70 -14.53 -1.50 -4.87
CA HIS A 70 -13.24 -2.11 -4.66
C HIS A 70 -12.66 -1.66 -3.33
N LEU A 71 -12.17 -2.60 -2.53
CA LEU A 71 -11.49 -2.33 -1.27
C LEU A 71 -10.17 -3.09 -1.26
N SER A 72 -9.08 -2.34 -1.26
CA SER A 72 -7.73 -2.87 -1.13
C SER A 72 -7.18 -2.56 0.26
N TYR A 73 -6.78 -3.59 1.00
CA TYR A 73 -6.07 -3.46 2.26
C TYR A 73 -4.73 -4.19 2.17
N GLN A 74 -3.65 -3.45 2.39
CA GLN A 74 -2.30 -3.99 2.42
C GLN A 74 -1.66 -3.73 3.79
N TYR A 75 -1.15 -4.78 4.42
CA TYR A 75 -0.41 -4.72 5.67
C TYR A 75 0.98 -5.30 5.47
N GLN A 76 1.99 -4.62 5.99
CA GLN A 76 3.38 -5.06 6.00
C GLN A 76 3.86 -5.14 7.44
N HIS A 77 4.27 -6.32 7.86
CA HIS A 77 4.88 -6.52 9.17
C HIS A 77 6.39 -6.38 9.05
N ARG A 78 6.98 -5.46 9.81
CA ARG A 78 8.41 -5.12 9.74
C ARG A 78 8.97 -4.76 8.36
N PRO A 79 8.29 -3.86 7.62
CA PRO A 79 8.76 -3.45 6.30
C PRO A 79 10.12 -2.76 6.40
N ILE A 80 10.92 -2.91 5.36
CA ILE A 80 12.14 -2.15 5.20
C ILE A 80 11.73 -0.75 4.75
N MET A 81 11.91 0.23 5.61
CA MET A 81 11.67 1.64 5.30
C MET A 81 12.81 2.49 5.82
N GLU A 82 12.92 3.66 5.22
CA GLU A 82 13.96 4.61 5.54
C GLU A 82 13.80 5.19 6.94
N GLU A 83 14.94 5.42 7.58
CA GLU A 83 15.07 6.16 8.83
C GLU A 83 16.28 7.10 8.74
N THR A 84 16.24 8.16 9.56
CA THR A 84 17.35 9.10 9.69
C THR A 84 17.74 9.18 11.15
N ILE A 85 18.99 8.80 11.44
CA ILE A 85 19.55 8.80 12.79
C ILE A 85 20.62 9.89 12.86
N ARG A 86 20.79 10.51 14.04
CA ARG A 86 21.88 11.46 14.27
C ARG A 86 23.10 10.70 14.80
N ASP A 87 24.21 10.73 14.06
CA ASP A 87 25.48 10.11 14.47
C ASP A 87 26.18 10.94 15.56
N LYS A 88 27.13 10.33 16.26
CA LYS A 88 27.94 10.95 17.33
C LYS A 88 28.70 12.20 16.86
N ASN A 89 29.00 12.28 15.56
CA ASN A 89 29.66 13.42 14.93
C ASN A 89 28.67 14.51 14.45
N ASN A 90 27.43 14.48 14.92
CA ASN A 90 26.38 15.44 14.59
C ASN A 90 25.89 15.42 13.13
N SER A 91 26.23 14.38 12.38
CA SER A 91 25.77 14.13 11.01
C SER A 91 24.47 13.33 10.99
N PHE A 92 23.58 13.61 10.03
CA PHE A 92 22.38 12.85 9.73
C PHE A 92 22.72 11.63 8.87
N VAL A 93 22.50 10.44 9.42
CA VAL A 93 22.71 9.17 8.75
C VAL A 93 21.37 8.66 8.25
N ARG A 94 21.21 8.66 6.92
CA ARG A 94 20.05 8.10 6.23
C ARG A 94 20.32 6.62 5.96
N THR A 95 19.51 5.74 6.52
CA THR A 95 19.62 4.29 6.36
C THR A 95 18.24 3.66 6.22
N ASN A 96 18.20 2.36 5.93
CA ASN A 96 16.99 1.58 5.93
C ASN A 96 16.98 0.66 7.15
N ALA A 97 15.81 0.47 7.75
CA ALA A 97 15.63 -0.51 8.81
C ALA A 97 14.29 -1.22 8.68
N ASN A 98 14.21 -2.39 9.33
CA ASN A 98 12.95 -3.07 9.55
C ASN A 98 12.14 -2.29 10.59
N GLN A 99 11.19 -1.49 10.11
CA GLN A 99 10.31 -0.67 10.95
C GLN A 99 9.24 -1.51 11.67
N LEU A 100 8.26 -0.91 12.34
CA LEU A 100 7.22 -1.67 13.06
C LEU A 100 6.16 -2.21 12.11
N SER A 101 5.52 -1.33 11.36
CA SER A 101 4.46 -1.72 10.42
C SER A 101 4.16 -0.64 9.39
N TRP A 102 3.64 -1.05 8.25
CA TRP A 102 3.03 -0.15 7.29
C TRP A 102 1.71 -0.72 6.81
N GLN A 103 0.71 0.14 6.65
CA GLN A 103 -0.57 -0.25 6.11
C GLN A 103 -1.16 0.79 5.16
N LYS A 104 -1.92 0.28 4.19
CA LYS A 104 -2.68 1.08 3.24
C LYS A 104 -4.09 0.53 3.12
N LEU A 105 -5.08 1.42 3.18
CA LEU A 105 -6.49 1.14 2.92
C LEU A 105 -6.96 2.03 1.77
N ASN A 106 -7.54 1.42 0.74
CA ASN A 106 -7.98 2.13 -0.45
C ASN A 106 -9.36 1.60 -0.88
N PRO A 107 -10.43 2.25 -0.40
CA PRO A 107 -11.78 2.05 -0.91
C PRO A 107 -11.99 2.88 -2.18
N GLU A 108 -12.64 2.27 -3.17
CA GLU A 108 -13.01 2.88 -4.44
C GLU A 108 -14.45 2.47 -4.79
N LEU A 109 -15.22 3.40 -5.32
CA LEU A 109 -16.60 3.20 -5.73
C LEU A 109 -16.78 3.79 -7.12
N GLU A 110 -17.30 2.98 -8.03
CA GLU A 110 -17.75 3.41 -9.36
C GLU A 110 -19.24 3.10 -9.50
N LEU A 111 -20.02 4.07 -9.99
CA LEU A 111 -21.44 3.94 -10.31
C LEU A 111 -21.66 4.35 -11.76
N LYS A 112 -22.47 3.58 -12.49
CA LYS A 112 -22.82 3.85 -13.89
C LYS A 112 -24.32 3.74 -14.10
N LEU A 113 -24.87 4.68 -14.87
CA LEU A 113 -26.25 4.70 -15.34
C LEU A 113 -26.25 4.81 -16.86
N GLY A 114 -26.57 3.71 -17.54
CA GLY A 114 -26.67 3.67 -19.00
C GLY A 114 -26.63 2.26 -19.60
N PRO A 115 -26.84 2.14 -20.91
CA PRO A 115 -27.06 3.26 -21.84
C PRO A 115 -28.53 3.72 -21.86
N LEU A 116 -28.78 5.01 -21.63
CA LEU A 116 -30.09 5.65 -21.77
C LEU A 116 -30.39 5.88 -23.25
N LYS A 117 -31.49 5.29 -23.74
CA LYS A 117 -31.89 5.32 -25.17
C LYS A 117 -30.76 4.92 -26.12
N ASP A 118 -29.87 4.03 -25.66
CA ASP A 118 -28.69 3.55 -26.41
C ASP A 118 -27.67 4.64 -26.81
N ILE A 119 -27.77 5.86 -26.26
CA ILE A 119 -26.93 7.01 -26.67
C ILE A 119 -26.13 7.66 -25.53
N LEU A 120 -26.49 7.44 -24.26
CA LEU A 120 -25.89 8.19 -23.14
C LEU A 120 -25.63 7.30 -21.92
N THR A 121 -24.43 7.38 -21.35
CA THR A 121 -24.08 6.74 -20.09
C THR A 121 -23.45 7.76 -19.16
N PHE A 122 -23.92 7.82 -17.92
CA PHE A 122 -23.30 8.58 -16.85
C PHE A 122 -22.43 7.66 -15.99
N SER A 123 -21.25 8.13 -15.61
CA SER A 123 -20.34 7.43 -14.70
C SER A 123 -19.86 8.37 -13.62
N PHE A 124 -19.87 7.90 -12.38
CA PHE A 124 -19.30 8.58 -11.22
C PHE A 124 -18.30 7.64 -10.56
N SER A 125 -17.09 8.13 -10.28
CA SER A 125 -16.04 7.36 -9.59
C SER A 125 -15.45 8.18 -8.46
N THR A 126 -15.23 7.55 -7.31
CA THR A 126 -14.59 8.16 -6.15
C THR A 126 -13.73 7.13 -5.42
N GLY A 127 -12.71 7.58 -4.72
CA GLY A 127 -11.84 6.73 -3.93
C GLY A 127 -10.96 7.54 -2.98
N ILE A 128 -10.47 6.89 -1.93
CA ILE A 128 -9.60 7.49 -0.91
C ILE A 128 -8.38 6.59 -0.72
N ASN A 129 -7.24 7.16 -0.33
CA ASN A 129 -6.04 6.38 0.02
C ASN A 129 -5.59 6.72 1.45
N TYR A 130 -5.93 5.87 2.39
CA TYR A 130 -5.45 5.99 3.76
C TYR A 130 -4.14 5.22 3.94
N TYR A 131 -3.15 5.85 4.56
CA TYR A 131 -1.86 5.26 4.91
C TYR A 131 -1.60 5.40 6.40
N ASP A 132 -1.06 4.36 7.04
CA ASP A 132 -0.53 4.40 8.40
C ASP A 132 0.84 3.70 8.42
N SER A 133 1.88 4.49 8.66
CA SER A 133 3.28 4.09 8.67
C SER A 133 3.85 4.27 10.08
N ARG A 134 4.29 3.17 10.69
CA ARG A 134 4.88 3.16 12.04
C ARG A 134 6.34 2.77 11.94
N GLY A 135 7.19 3.78 12.12
CA GLY A 135 8.61 3.60 12.36
C GLY A 135 8.91 3.19 13.79
N LEU A 136 10.18 2.93 14.09
CA LEU A 136 10.66 2.70 15.46
C LEU A 136 10.47 3.95 16.32
N ASP A 137 10.73 5.13 15.75
CA ASP A 137 10.69 6.42 16.46
C ASP A 137 9.67 7.42 15.87
N TYR A 138 8.82 7.00 14.92
CA TYR A 138 7.84 7.87 14.28
C TYR A 138 6.53 7.17 13.94
N HIS A 139 5.46 7.97 13.80
CA HIS A 139 4.15 7.52 13.33
C HIS A 139 3.57 8.56 12.36
N HIS A 140 3.26 8.13 11.13
CA HIS A 140 2.68 8.98 10.10
C HIS A 140 1.38 8.38 9.57
N THR A 141 0.32 9.19 9.55
CA THR A 141 -0.97 8.85 8.95
C THR A 141 -1.32 9.86 7.86
N TYR A 142 -1.81 9.39 6.71
CA TYR A 142 -2.21 10.23 5.57
C TYR A 142 -3.53 9.74 4.97
N THR A 143 -4.34 10.62 4.37
CA THR A 143 -5.64 10.31 3.75
C THR A 143 -5.79 11.04 2.43
#